data_AF-A0A450S7K0-F1
#
_entry.id   AF-A0A450S7K0-F1
#
_cell.length_a   1.000
_cell.length_b   1.000
_cell.length_c   1.000
_cell.angle_alpha   90.00
_cell.angle_beta   90.00
_cell.angle_gamma   90.00
#
_symmetry.space_group_name_H-M   'P 1'
#
loop_
_entity.id
_entity.type
_entity.pdbx_description
1 polymer ?
#
loop_
_entity_poly.entity_id
_entity_poly.type
_entity_poly.pdbx_seq_one_letter_code
_entity_poly.pdbx_strand_id
1 'polypeptide(L)'
;MLAADTTQSTNQQLTLDAISNHVRAHIDEWLTERNLARPSSVSVYEIELRERMIRLEEELKSQRELMKQGFELMEKRFSAMSEENNRRFEAMDRRFEAMSAENNKRFEAMDRRFEAMSAENNKRFEALAKRIDRVLIWSVSITMGTGSLVVAALKILL
;
A
#
# COMPACT_ATOMS: atom_id res chain seq x y z
N MET A 1 -75.77 -31.14 -32.18
CA MET A 1 -74.31 -30.94 -32.19
C MET A 1 -73.67 -32.27 -31.80
N LEU A 2 -72.51 -32.61 -32.40
CA LEU A 2 -71.63 -33.75 -32.08
C LEU A 2 -71.92 -35.12 -32.74
N ALA A 3 -71.70 -35.24 -34.06
CA ALA A 3 -71.53 -36.56 -34.72
C ALA A 3 -70.57 -36.54 -35.92
N ALA A 4 -69.82 -35.46 -36.14
CA ALA A 4 -68.90 -35.33 -37.28
C ALA A 4 -67.41 -35.46 -36.90
N ASP A 5 -67.08 -35.57 -35.61
CA ASP A 5 -65.70 -35.39 -35.11
C ASP A 5 -64.96 -36.72 -34.86
N THR A 6 -65.68 -37.81 -34.63
CA THR A 6 -65.09 -39.12 -34.28
C THR A 6 -64.49 -39.85 -35.48
N THR A 7 -65.11 -39.75 -36.67
CA THR A 7 -64.63 -40.43 -37.89
C THR A 7 -63.34 -39.80 -38.42
N GLN A 8 -63.22 -38.47 -38.36
CA GLN A 8 -62.01 -37.76 -38.76
C GLN A 8 -60.84 -38.06 -37.81
N SER A 9 -61.10 -38.08 -36.49
CA SER A 9 -60.11 -38.46 -35.48
C SER A 9 -59.59 -39.89 -35.68
N THR A 10 -60.47 -40.88 -35.91
CA THR A 10 -60.04 -42.28 -36.16
C THR A 10 -59.27 -42.46 -37.46
N ASN A 11 -59.64 -41.73 -38.53
CA ASN A 11 -58.94 -41.82 -39.81
C ASN A 11 -57.56 -41.17 -39.70
N GLN A 12 -57.46 -40.04 -38.99
CA GLN A 12 -56.19 -39.36 -38.70
C GLN A 12 -55.28 -40.17 -37.77
N GLN A 13 -55.85 -40.95 -36.84
CA GLN A 13 -55.08 -41.86 -35.98
C GLN A 13 -54.51 -43.04 -36.77
N LEU A 14 -55.32 -43.67 -37.65
CA LEU A 14 -54.85 -44.74 -38.53
C LEU A 14 -53.76 -44.25 -39.50
N THR A 15 -53.84 -43.01 -39.97
CA THR A 15 -52.80 -42.45 -40.85
C THR A 15 -51.52 -42.14 -40.08
N LEU A 16 -51.61 -41.65 -38.85
CA LEU A 16 -50.44 -41.45 -37.98
C LEU A 16 -49.76 -42.76 -37.60
N ASP A 17 -50.53 -43.82 -37.30
CA ASP A 17 -49.99 -45.14 -37.00
C ASP A 17 -49.34 -45.78 -38.24
N ALA A 18 -49.96 -45.61 -39.42
CA ALA A 18 -49.38 -46.06 -40.68
C ALA A 18 -48.07 -45.33 -41.01
N ILE A 19 -48.01 -44.01 -40.79
CA ILE A 19 -46.80 -43.20 -40.98
C ILE A 19 -45.73 -43.61 -39.96
N SER A 20 -46.09 -43.77 -38.68
CA SER A 20 -45.17 -44.17 -37.61
C SER A 20 -44.55 -45.54 -37.88
N ASN A 21 -45.35 -46.51 -38.32
CA ASN A 21 -44.88 -47.84 -38.70
C ASN A 21 -44.00 -47.79 -39.94
N HIS A 22 -44.36 -46.99 -40.95
CA HIS A 22 -43.55 -46.81 -42.15
C HIS A 22 -42.19 -46.16 -41.83
N VAL A 23 -42.19 -45.10 -41.02
CA VAL A 23 -40.97 -44.44 -40.53
C VAL A 23 -40.13 -45.44 -39.75
N ARG A 24 -40.68 -46.16 -38.78
CA ARG A 24 -39.91 -47.12 -37.97
C ARG A 24 -39.36 -48.29 -38.80
N ALA A 25 -40.06 -48.72 -39.84
CA ALA A 25 -39.59 -49.79 -40.73
C ALA A 25 -38.46 -49.34 -41.68
N HIS A 26 -38.44 -48.07 -42.09
CA HIS A 26 -37.47 -47.54 -43.05
C HIS A 26 -36.45 -46.57 -42.43
N ILE A 27 -36.54 -46.23 -41.14
CA ILE A 27 -35.63 -45.27 -40.50
C ILE A 27 -34.20 -45.79 -40.45
N ASP A 28 -34.01 -47.08 -40.21
CA ASP A 28 -32.67 -47.67 -40.20
C ASP A 28 -32.08 -47.68 -41.61
N GLU A 29 -32.89 -47.91 -42.65
CA GLU A 29 -32.51 -47.79 -44.05
C GLU A 29 -32.21 -46.34 -44.43
N TRP A 30 -33.03 -45.37 -44.06
CA TRP A 30 -32.78 -43.95 -44.34
C TRP A 30 -31.56 -43.41 -43.58
N LEU A 31 -31.35 -43.85 -42.34
CA LEU A 31 -30.17 -43.52 -41.56
C LEU A 31 -28.93 -44.20 -42.14
N THR A 32 -29.03 -45.45 -42.60
CA THR A 32 -27.90 -46.14 -43.22
C THR A 32 -27.62 -45.63 -44.63
N GLU A 33 -28.60 -45.32 -45.48
CA GLU A 33 -28.40 -44.70 -46.80
C GLU A 33 -27.78 -43.31 -46.69
N ARG A 34 -28.25 -42.49 -45.73
CA ARG A 34 -27.64 -41.17 -45.46
C ARG A 34 -26.24 -41.31 -44.88
N ASN A 35 -26.00 -42.33 -44.04
CA ASN A 35 -24.67 -42.65 -43.54
C ASN A 35 -23.81 -43.37 -44.59
N LEU A 36 -24.34 -44.08 -45.58
CA LEU A 36 -23.58 -44.82 -46.61
C LEU A 36 -23.24 -43.93 -47.81
N ALA A 37 -24.03 -42.90 -48.07
CA ALA A 37 -23.68 -41.78 -48.95
C ALA A 37 -22.62 -40.86 -48.31
N ARG A 38 -22.40 -40.95 -46.98
CA ARG A 38 -21.32 -40.25 -46.27
C ARG A 38 -20.76 -41.06 -45.08
N PRO A 39 -20.19 -42.26 -45.32
CA PRO A 39 -19.79 -43.21 -44.25
C PRO A 39 -18.56 -42.73 -43.49
N SER A 40 -17.85 -41.78 -44.08
CA SER A 40 -16.75 -41.04 -43.50
C SER A 40 -17.19 -39.98 -42.48
N SER A 41 -18.42 -39.46 -42.50
CA SER A 41 -18.72 -38.27 -41.68
C SER A 41 -18.83 -38.48 -40.17
N VAL A 42 -19.07 -39.69 -39.67
CA VAL A 42 -19.13 -39.93 -38.21
C VAL A 42 -17.74 -40.31 -37.67
N SER A 43 -17.03 -41.24 -38.31
CA SER A 43 -15.68 -41.63 -37.89
C SER A 43 -14.64 -40.54 -38.16
N VAL A 44 -14.74 -39.82 -39.29
CA VAL A 44 -13.83 -38.70 -39.59
C VAL A 44 -14.07 -37.53 -38.63
N TYR A 45 -15.31 -37.29 -38.21
CA TYR A 45 -15.61 -36.25 -37.22
C TYR A 45 -15.09 -36.61 -35.83
N GLU A 46 -15.18 -37.88 -35.41
CA GLU A 46 -14.55 -38.34 -34.18
C GLU A 46 -13.02 -38.25 -34.23
N ILE A 47 -12.40 -38.57 -35.37
CA ILE A 47 -10.95 -38.43 -35.58
C ILE A 47 -10.54 -36.95 -35.53
N GLU A 48 -11.26 -36.07 -36.23
CA GLU A 48 -10.99 -34.63 -36.24
C GLU A 48 -11.17 -33.98 -34.86
N LEU A 49 -12.21 -34.39 -34.11
CA LEU A 49 -12.43 -33.96 -32.74
C LEU A 49 -11.31 -34.43 -31.81
N ARG A 50 -10.83 -35.68 -31.95
CA ARG A 50 -9.69 -36.18 -31.17
C ARG A 50 -8.41 -35.42 -31.49
N GLU A 51 -8.13 -35.11 -32.76
CA GLU A 51 -6.98 -34.27 -33.12
C GLU A 51 -7.09 -32.85 -32.54
N ARG A 52 -8.28 -32.25 -32.57
CA ARG A 52 -8.52 -30.92 -31.97
C ARG A 52 -8.37 -30.98 -30.44
N MET A 53 -8.81 -32.05 -29.80
CA MET A 53 -8.65 -32.29 -28.36
C MET A 53 -7.16 -32.40 -27.99
N ILE A 54 -6.39 -33.20 -28.73
CA ILE A 54 -4.95 -33.36 -28.51
C ILE A 54 -4.22 -32.02 -28.68
N ARG A 55 -4.50 -31.27 -29.76
CA ARG A 55 -3.93 -29.93 -29.95
C ARG A 55 -4.30 -28.96 -28.81
N LEU A 56 -5.54 -29.02 -28.33
CA LEU A 56 -5.98 -28.21 -27.18
C LEU A 56 -5.26 -28.60 -25.88
N GLU A 57 -5.06 -29.89 -25.63
CA GLU A 57 -4.32 -30.37 -24.47
C GLU A 57 -2.85 -29.95 -24.51
N GLU A 58 -2.23 -30.04 -25.69
CA GLU A 58 -0.85 -29.55 -25.90
C GLU A 58 -0.75 -28.03 -25.70
N GLU A 59 -1.68 -27.26 -26.26
CA GLU A 59 -1.72 -25.81 -26.09
C GLU A 59 -1.97 -25.43 -24.62
N LEU A 60 -2.89 -26.08 -23.92
CA LEU A 60 -3.14 -25.84 -22.50
C LEU A 60 -1.91 -26.20 -21.64
N LYS A 61 -1.20 -27.27 -21.99
CA LYS A 61 0.05 -27.65 -21.32
C LYS A 61 1.15 -26.63 -21.57
N SER A 62 1.28 -26.15 -22.80
CA SER A 62 2.20 -25.08 -23.20
C SER A 62 1.91 -23.78 -22.43
N GLN A 63 0.65 -23.36 -22.39
CA GLN A 63 0.21 -22.17 -21.65
C GLN A 63 0.45 -22.30 -20.16
N ARG A 64 0.19 -23.47 -19.57
CA ARG A 64 0.46 -23.74 -18.16
C ARG A 64 1.96 -23.61 -17.86
N GLU A 65 2.81 -24.09 -18.74
CA GLU A 65 4.27 -23.99 -18.57
C GLU A 65 4.75 -22.54 -18.71
N LEU A 66 4.26 -21.80 -19.71
CA LEU A 66 4.53 -20.36 -19.85
C LEU A 66 4.07 -19.57 -18.62
N MET A 67 2.89 -19.89 -18.09
CA MET A 67 2.36 -19.27 -16.89
C MET A 67 3.26 -19.56 -15.68
N LYS A 68 3.71 -20.81 -15.52
CA LYS A 68 4.64 -21.20 -14.45
C LYS A 68 5.97 -20.44 -14.54
N GLN A 69 6.55 -20.34 -15.74
CA GLN A 69 7.77 -19.56 -15.97
C GLN A 69 7.56 -18.07 -15.69
N GLY A 70 6.40 -17.53 -16.08
CA GLY A 70 6.00 -16.16 -15.77
C GLY A 70 5.94 -15.89 -14.26
N PHE A 71 5.33 -16.82 -13.51
CA PHE A 71 5.29 -16.75 -12.05
C PHE A 71 6.67 -16.86 -11.41
N GLU A 72 7.53 -17.79 -11.87
CA GLU A 72 8.90 -17.91 -11.35
C GLU A 72 9.74 -16.65 -11.61
N LEU A 73 9.57 -16.03 -12.78
CA LEU A 73 10.24 -14.76 -13.10
C LEU A 73 9.71 -13.61 -12.22
N MET A 74 8.39 -13.56 -12.02
CA MET A 74 7.76 -12.58 -11.13
C MET A 74 8.25 -12.73 -9.70
N GLU A 75 8.31 -13.96 -9.18
CA GLU A 75 8.80 -14.27 -7.84
C GLU A 75 10.26 -13.83 -7.66
N LYS A 76 11.12 -14.12 -8.66
CA LYS A 76 12.51 -13.66 -8.66
C LYS A 76 12.61 -12.14 -8.63
N ARG A 77 11.82 -11.44 -9.45
CA ARG A 77 11.82 -9.97 -9.47
C ARG A 77 11.27 -9.38 -8.17
N PHE A 78 10.22 -9.97 -7.62
CA PHE A 78 9.64 -9.54 -6.36
C PHE A 78 10.61 -9.73 -5.20
N SER A 79 11.28 -10.89 -5.14
CA SER A 79 12.32 -11.18 -4.15
C SER A 79 13.49 -10.19 -4.26
N ALA A 80 13.99 -9.95 -5.48
CA ALA A 80 15.07 -8.97 -5.70
C ALA A 80 14.66 -7.55 -5.32
N MET A 81 13.44 -7.13 -5.66
CA MET A 81 12.91 -5.82 -5.30
C MET A 81 12.72 -5.69 -3.78
N SER A 82 12.25 -6.75 -3.11
CA SER A 82 12.10 -6.78 -1.66
C SER A 82 13.45 -6.64 -0.96
N GLU A 83 14.47 -7.37 -1.42
CA GLU A 83 15.82 -7.29 -0.88
C GLU A 83 16.45 -5.90 -1.10
N GLU A 84 16.29 -5.31 -2.29
CA GLU A 84 16.74 -3.95 -2.57
C GLU A 84 16.03 -2.94 -1.66
N ASN A 85 14.72 -3.08 -1.49
CA ASN A 85 13.94 -2.20 -0.63
C ASN A 85 14.41 -2.30 0.83
N ASN A 86 14.63 -3.51 1.33
CA ASN A 86 15.16 -3.72 2.68
C ASN A 86 16.54 -3.05 2.86
N ARG A 87 17.45 -3.19 1.89
CA ARG A 87 18.76 -2.50 1.92
C ARG A 87 18.62 -0.98 1.92
N ARG A 88 17.67 -0.43 1.16
CA ARG A 88 17.40 1.02 1.13
C ARG A 88 16.85 1.51 2.46
N PHE A 89 15.93 0.78 3.07
CA PHE A 89 15.41 1.09 4.40
C PHE A 89 16.51 1.07 5.46
N GLU A 90 17.33 0.03 5.52
CA GLU A 90 18.46 -0.03 6.45
C GLU A 90 19.45 1.12 6.24
N ALA A 91 19.68 1.54 4.99
CA ALA A 91 20.53 2.69 4.69
C ALA A 91 19.90 4.02 5.15
N MET A 92 18.58 4.16 5.06
CA MET A 92 17.84 5.30 5.60
C MET A 92 17.91 5.33 7.12
N ASP A 93 17.70 4.19 7.79
CA ASP A 93 17.78 4.08 9.25
C ASP A 93 19.15 4.50 9.75
N ARG A 94 20.24 4.00 9.15
CA ARG A 94 21.61 4.41 9.51
C ARG A 94 21.84 5.91 9.33
N ARG A 95 21.30 6.52 8.27
CA ARG A 95 21.41 7.97 8.06
C ARG A 95 20.62 8.75 9.10
N PHE A 96 19.44 8.27 9.46
CA PHE A 96 18.60 8.90 10.46
C PHE A 96 19.22 8.82 11.86
N GLU A 97 19.79 7.68 12.23
CA GLU A 97 20.56 7.52 13.48
C GLU A 97 21.76 8.47 13.52
N ALA A 98 22.55 8.53 12.43
CA ALA A 98 23.70 9.43 12.34
C ALA A 98 23.29 10.91 12.48
N MET A 99 22.21 11.32 11.80
CA MET A 99 21.68 12.69 11.89
C MET A 99 21.17 12.99 13.30
N SER A 100 20.48 12.05 13.94
CA SER A 100 19.97 12.19 15.30
C SER A 100 21.11 12.33 16.31
N ALA A 101 22.15 11.50 16.17
CA ALA A 101 23.34 11.57 17.02
C ALA A 101 24.11 12.90 16.83
N GLU A 102 24.24 13.38 15.58
CA GLU A 102 24.85 14.68 15.31
C GLU A 102 24.03 15.83 15.92
N ASN A 103 22.71 15.81 15.74
CA ASN A 103 21.82 16.81 16.33
C ASN A 103 21.93 16.82 17.85
N ASN A 104 21.91 15.65 18.49
CA ASN A 104 22.09 15.57 19.94
C ASN A 104 23.42 16.20 20.39
N LYS A 105 24.53 15.91 19.70
CA LYS A 105 25.84 16.54 20.00
C LYS A 105 25.81 18.07 19.81
N ARG A 106 25.12 18.56 18.77
CA ARG A 106 24.98 20.01 18.52
C ARG A 106 24.15 20.68 19.62
N PHE A 107 23.06 20.05 20.05
CA PHE A 107 22.24 20.53 21.17
C PHE A 107 23.05 20.57 22.47
N GLU A 108 23.74 19.50 22.83
CA GLU A 108 24.61 19.48 24.01
C GLU A 108 25.70 20.57 23.97
N ALA A 109 26.28 20.83 22.78
CA ALA A 109 27.26 21.90 22.61
C ALA A 109 26.63 23.30 22.77
N MET A 110 25.38 23.46 22.32
CA MET A 110 24.62 24.69 22.51
C MET A 110 24.26 24.92 23.98
N ASP A 111 23.83 23.87 24.68
CA ASP A 111 23.55 23.91 26.12
C ASP A 111 24.79 24.31 26.91
N ARG A 112 25.95 23.69 26.64
CA ARG A 112 27.22 24.08 27.28
C ARG A 112 27.60 25.55 27.03
N ARG A 113 27.38 26.06 25.82
CA ARG A 113 27.63 27.48 25.50
C ARG A 113 26.67 28.39 26.26
N PHE A 114 25.40 27.99 26.36
CA PHE A 114 24.39 28.74 27.07
C PHE A 114 24.65 28.77 28.59
N GLU A 115 25.05 27.64 29.18
CA GLU A 115 25.49 27.56 30.56
C GLU A 115 26.71 28.45 30.82
N ALA A 116 27.73 28.40 29.96
CA ALA A 116 28.92 29.23 30.08
C ALA A 116 28.58 30.74 30.01
N MET A 117 27.73 31.13 29.06
CA MET A 117 27.25 32.51 28.92
C MET A 117 26.43 32.95 30.14
N SER A 118 25.57 32.07 30.66
CA SER A 118 24.76 32.34 31.85
C SER A 118 25.63 32.52 33.09
N ALA A 119 26.64 31.66 33.26
CA ALA A 119 27.60 31.76 34.36
C ALA A 119 28.43 33.06 34.27
N GLU A 120 28.87 33.46 33.07
CA GLU A 120 29.58 34.72 32.86
C GLU A 120 28.68 35.92 33.17
N ASN A 121 27.44 35.92 32.66
CA ASN A 121 26.47 36.98 32.96
C ASN A 121 26.21 37.07 34.46
N ASN A 122 26.04 35.95 35.16
CA ASN A 122 25.85 35.95 36.60
C ASN A 122 27.04 36.61 37.34
N LYS A 123 28.28 36.30 36.94
CA LYS A 123 29.48 36.96 37.50
C LYS A 123 29.50 38.46 37.22
N ARG A 124 29.13 38.89 36.00
CA ARG A 124 29.05 40.31 35.63
C ARG A 124 27.99 41.03 36.44
N PHE A 125 26.82 40.41 36.63
CA PHE A 125 25.75 40.94 37.48
C PHE A 125 26.18 41.04 38.94
N GLU A 126 26.84 40.03 39.49
CA GLU A 126 27.35 40.08 40.87
C GLU A 126 28.39 41.20 41.05
N ALA A 127 29.29 41.37 40.08
CA ALA A 127 30.26 42.47 40.11
C ALA A 127 29.59 43.85 40.02
N LEU A 128 28.52 43.97 39.21
CA LEU A 128 27.73 45.18 39.11
C LEU A 128 26.98 45.47 40.42
N ALA A 129 26.36 44.46 41.02
CA ALA A 129 25.68 44.56 42.30
C ALA A 129 26.62 45.09 43.40
N LYS A 130 27.85 44.54 43.51
CA LYS A 130 28.86 45.01 44.47
C LYS A 130 29.26 46.48 44.25
N ARG A 131 29.30 46.95 43.00
CA ARG A 131 29.60 48.36 42.68
C ARG A 131 28.43 49.25 43.07
N ILE A 132 27.21 48.83 42.78
CA ILE A 132 25.99 49.55 43.15
C ILE A 132 25.89 49.66 44.68
N ASP A 133 26.09 48.55 45.42
CA ASP A 133 26.09 48.55 46.89
C ASP A 133 27.10 49.52 47.46
N ARG A 134 28.33 49.52 46.92
CA ARG A 134 29.37 50.47 47.31
C ARG A 134 28.90 51.90 47.06
N VAL A 135 28.43 52.22 45.85
CA VAL A 135 27.97 53.58 45.50
C VAL A 135 26.82 54.02 46.41
N LEU A 136 25.87 53.13 46.73
CA LEU A 136 24.77 53.39 47.65
C LEU A 136 25.28 53.71 49.07
N ILE A 137 26.25 52.95 49.59
CA ILE A 137 26.82 53.20 50.92
C ILE A 137 27.51 54.58 50.98
N TRP A 138 28.29 54.93 49.94
CA TRP A 138 28.99 56.22 49.87
C TRP A 138 28.01 57.39 49.71
N SER A 139 26.97 57.26 48.89
CA SER A 139 26.00 58.33 48.69
C SER A 139 25.21 58.63 49.98
N VAL A 140 24.76 57.59 50.69
CA VAL A 140 24.09 57.74 52.00
C VAL A 140 25.02 58.47 53.00
N SER A 141 26.29 58.10 53.04
CA SER A 141 27.28 58.72 53.94
C SER A 141 27.51 60.19 53.59
N ILE A 142 27.60 60.54 52.30
CA ILE A 142 27.75 61.93 51.84
C ILE A 142 26.50 62.75 52.17
N THR A 143 25.30 62.21 51.95
CA THR A 143 24.04 62.88 52.29
C THR A 143 23.94 63.12 53.79
N MET A 144 24.26 62.12 54.62
CA MET A 144 24.29 62.26 56.08
C MET A 144 25.32 63.30 56.54
N GLY A 145 26.55 63.27 56.00
CA GLY A 145 27.60 64.23 56.34
C GLY A 145 27.22 65.66 55.96
N THR A 146 26.68 65.85 54.76
CA THR A 146 26.21 67.15 54.28
C THR A 146 25.06 67.66 55.16
N GLY A 147 24.08 66.81 55.49
CA GLY A 147 22.99 67.17 56.39
C GLY A 147 23.48 67.57 57.78
N SER A 148 24.44 66.84 58.36
CA SER A 148 24.99 67.14 59.68
C SER A 148 25.76 68.46 59.71
N LEU A 149 26.50 68.79 58.63
CA LEU A 149 27.17 70.08 58.49
C LEU A 149 26.19 71.25 58.41
N VAL A 150 25.10 71.11 57.64
CA VAL A 150 24.06 72.13 57.53
C VAL A 150 23.41 72.40 58.90
N VAL A 151 23.09 71.34 59.66
CA VAL A 151 22.51 71.48 61.02
C VAL A 151 23.50 72.16 61.98
N ALA A 152 24.79 71.81 61.93
CA ALA A 152 25.81 72.43 62.78
C ALA A 152 26.00 73.92 62.46
N ALA A 153 26.05 74.29 61.17
CA ALA A 153 26.15 75.67 60.74
C ALA A 153 24.94 76.50 61.18
N LEU A 154 23.71 75.95 61.05
CA LEU A 154 22.50 76.59 61.55
C LEU A 154 22.55 76.83 63.06
N LYS A 155 23.07 75.87 63.85
CA LYS A 155 23.19 76.02 65.30
C LYS A 155 24.24 77.05 65.73
N ILE A 156 25.29 77.29 64.95
CA ILE A 156 26.31 78.30 65.25
C ILE A 156 25.79 79.71 64.94
N LEU A 157 24.90 79.84 63.96
CA LEU A 157 24.41 81.13 63.45
C LEU A 157 23.18 81.66 64.22
N LEU A 158 22.56 80.82 65.06
CA LEU A 158 21.34 81.08 65.84
C LEU A 158 21.67 81.11 67.33
#